data_AF-A0A7K0D4C2-F1
#
_entry.id   AF-A0A7K0D4C2-F1
#
_cell.length_a   1.000
_cell.length_b   1.000
_cell.length_c   1.000
_cell.angle_alpha   90.00
_cell.angle_beta   90.00
_cell.angle_gamma   90.00
#
_symmetry.space_group_name_H-M   'P 1'
#
loop_
_entity.id
_entity.type
_entity.pdbx_description
1 polymer ?
#
loop_
_entity_poly.entity_id
_entity_poly.type
_entity_poly.pdbx_seq_one_letter_code
_entity_poly.pdbx_strand_id
1 'polypeptide(L)'
;MRSARERDAPRRDPAAAPTQAMELLGQRWMLRVIWELEPGPLGFLELRRRMDNCSSSMLSVRLQTLQTAGIIVKRADKSYELTYPGVELGRALEPLWGWAERWHDTIGGPAAEGSV
;
A
#
# COMPACT_ATOMS: atom_id res chain seq x y z
N MET A 1 -12.48 53.39 0.29
CA MET A 1 -12.82 52.31 -0.65
C MET A 1 -11.86 51.13 -0.44
N ARG A 2 -12.24 50.17 0.41
CA ARG A 2 -11.54 48.88 0.57
C ARG A 2 -12.57 47.80 0.29
N SER A 3 -12.53 47.18 -0.88
CA SER A 3 -13.21 45.92 -1.13
C SER A 3 -12.55 45.21 -2.31
N ALA A 4 -12.69 43.89 -2.32
CA ALA A 4 -12.16 42.91 -3.28
C ALA A 4 -10.69 42.49 -3.05
N ARG A 5 -10.47 41.63 -2.05
CA ARG A 5 -9.50 40.51 -2.09
C ARG A 5 -9.50 39.69 -0.80
N GLU A 6 -10.66 39.37 -0.24
CA GLU A 6 -10.76 38.14 0.57
C GLU A 6 -10.79 37.00 -0.44
N ARG A 7 -9.59 36.46 -0.68
CA ARG A 7 -9.37 35.27 -1.49
C ARG A 7 -10.15 34.14 -0.85
N ASP A 8 -11.12 33.62 -1.57
CA ASP A 8 -11.75 32.33 -1.32
C ASP A 8 -10.63 31.28 -1.32
N ALA A 9 -10.12 30.94 -0.14
CA ALA A 9 -9.16 29.87 0.00
C ALA A 9 -9.90 28.57 -0.34
N PRO A 10 -9.38 27.72 -1.23
CA PRO A 10 -10.09 26.52 -1.63
C PRO A 10 -10.45 25.72 -0.38
N ARG A 11 -11.76 25.51 -0.18
CA ARG A 11 -12.30 24.79 0.97
C ARG A 11 -11.71 23.39 0.94
N ARG A 12 -10.73 23.12 1.82
CA ARG A 12 -10.03 21.83 1.87
C ARG A 12 -11.06 20.76 2.17
N ASP A 13 -11.35 19.91 1.19
CA ASP A 13 -12.27 18.80 1.35
C ASP A 13 -11.66 17.81 2.38
N PRO A 14 -12.30 17.61 3.55
CA PRO A 14 -11.80 16.68 4.55
C PRO A 14 -11.74 15.23 4.05
N ALA A 15 -12.52 14.88 3.02
CA ALA A 15 -12.49 13.55 2.40
C ALA A 15 -11.34 13.37 1.39
N ALA A 16 -10.67 14.46 0.97
CA ALA A 16 -9.62 14.38 -0.04
C ALA A 16 -8.40 13.59 0.44
N ALA A 17 -8.04 13.69 1.72
CA ALA A 17 -6.90 12.98 2.29
C ALA A 17 -7.09 11.44 2.30
N PRO A 18 -8.16 10.87 2.87
CA PRO A 18 -8.39 9.42 2.82
C PRO A 18 -8.60 8.93 1.38
N THR A 19 -9.26 9.71 0.52
CA THR A 19 -9.46 9.34 -0.89
C THR A 19 -8.13 9.21 -1.63
N GLN A 20 -7.24 10.19 -1.52
CA GLN A 20 -5.90 10.14 -2.13
C GLN A 20 -5.07 8.96 -1.62
N ALA A 21 -5.16 8.66 -0.30
CA ALA A 21 -4.50 7.49 0.25
C ALA A 21 -5.04 6.20 -0.36
N MET A 22 -6.37 6.07 -0.50
CA MET A 22 -6.99 4.91 -1.12
C MET A 22 -6.71 4.80 -2.63
N GLU A 23 -6.58 5.92 -3.36
CA GLU A 23 -6.17 5.93 -4.76
C GLU A 23 -4.74 5.40 -4.94
N LEU A 24 -3.84 5.71 -4.00
CA LEU A 24 -2.49 5.14 -3.98
C LEU A 24 -2.54 3.65 -3.66
N LEU A 25 -3.22 3.26 -2.59
CA LEU A 25 -3.20 1.90 -2.04
C LEU A 25 -4.03 0.91 -2.85
N GLY A 26 -5.08 1.39 -3.52
CA GLY A 26 -5.94 0.59 -4.40
C GLY A 26 -5.27 0.15 -5.70
N GLN A 27 -4.08 0.69 -6.03
CA GLN A 27 -3.35 0.23 -7.20
C GLN A 27 -2.81 -1.19 -6.98
N ARG A 28 -2.91 -2.01 -8.02
CA ARG A 28 -2.48 -3.41 -7.98
C ARG A 28 -1.04 -3.53 -7.49
N TRP A 29 -0.83 -4.41 -6.51
CA TRP A 29 0.44 -4.72 -5.83
C TRP A 29 0.91 -3.77 -4.72
N MET A 30 0.30 -2.60 -4.52
CA MET A 30 0.79 -1.63 -3.53
C MET A 30 0.72 -2.17 -2.10
N LEU A 31 -0.46 -2.66 -1.68
CA LEU A 31 -0.65 -3.28 -0.38
C LEU A 31 0.24 -4.52 -0.19
N ARG A 32 0.48 -5.30 -1.25
CA ARG A 32 1.37 -6.45 -1.19
C ARG A 32 2.83 -6.04 -0.93
N VAL A 33 3.31 -4.98 -1.59
CA VAL A 33 4.68 -4.49 -1.33
C VAL A 33 4.84 -4.01 0.11
N ILE A 34 3.84 -3.30 0.63
CA ILE A 34 3.85 -2.83 2.02
C ILE A 34 3.90 -4.03 2.99
N TRP A 35 2.99 -5.01 2.80
CA TRP A 35 2.96 -6.25 3.59
C TRP A 35 4.32 -6.96 3.63
N GLU A 36 4.97 -7.12 2.46
CA GLU A 36 6.24 -7.84 2.38
C GLU A 36 7.40 -7.11 3.07
N LEU A 37 7.31 -5.79 3.21
CA LEU A 37 8.35 -4.96 3.82
C LEU A 37 8.15 -4.74 5.33
N GLU A 38 7.01 -5.14 5.90
CA GLU A 38 6.77 -5.01 7.34
C GLU A 38 7.76 -5.78 8.22
N PRO A 39 8.14 -7.03 7.88
CA PRO A 39 9.11 -7.78 8.69
C PRO A 39 10.53 -7.18 8.64
N GLY A 40 10.80 -6.31 7.66
CA GLY A 40 12.09 -5.66 7.50
C GLY A 40 12.50 -5.44 6.04
N PRO A 41 13.74 -4.94 5.84
CA PRO A 41 14.22 -4.57 4.51
C PRO A 41 14.40 -5.77 3.59
N LEU A 42 13.98 -5.64 2.32
CA LEU A 42 14.11 -6.68 1.31
C LEU A 42 14.76 -6.18 0.02
N GLY A 43 15.61 -7.02 -0.58
CA GLY A 43 16.15 -6.78 -1.91
C GLY A 43 15.09 -6.93 -3.02
N PHE A 44 15.33 -6.33 -4.19
CA PHE A 44 14.41 -6.41 -5.33
C PHE A 44 14.08 -7.85 -5.76
N LEU A 45 15.09 -8.71 -5.85
CA LEU A 45 14.90 -10.11 -6.28
C LEU A 45 14.08 -10.91 -5.26
N GLU A 46 14.23 -10.60 -3.98
CA GLU A 46 13.48 -11.25 -2.91
C GLU A 46 12.02 -10.80 -2.94
N LEU A 47 11.76 -9.49 -3.01
CA LEU A 47 10.40 -8.97 -3.22
C LEU A 47 9.74 -9.59 -4.45
N ARG A 48 10.45 -9.67 -5.58
CA ARG A 48 9.91 -10.29 -6.81
C ARG A 48 9.53 -11.75 -6.59
N ARG A 49 10.35 -12.51 -5.88
CA ARG A 49 10.07 -13.93 -5.58
C ARG A 49 8.84 -14.11 -4.69
N ARG A 50 8.53 -13.15 -3.82
CA ARG A 50 7.34 -13.20 -2.95
C ARG A 50 6.07 -12.66 -3.62
N MET A 51 6.22 -12.11 -4.81
CA MET A 51 5.15 -11.47 -5.58
C MET A 51 4.92 -12.23 -6.89
N ASP A 52 4.71 -13.55 -6.82
CA ASP A 52 4.71 -14.53 -7.93
C ASP A 52 4.18 -14.02 -9.28
N ASN A 53 3.04 -13.31 -9.29
CA ASN A 53 2.38 -12.83 -10.51
C ASN A 53 2.73 -11.38 -10.92
N CYS A 54 3.67 -10.73 -10.23
CA CYS A 54 4.11 -9.37 -10.51
C CYS A 54 5.36 -9.36 -11.41
N SER A 55 5.24 -8.74 -12.58
CA SER A 55 6.40 -8.59 -13.49
C SER A 55 7.45 -7.65 -12.88
N SER A 56 8.72 -7.85 -13.23
CA SER A 56 9.83 -6.99 -12.76
C SER A 56 9.61 -5.50 -13.09
N SER A 57 9.05 -5.20 -14.26
CA SER A 57 8.74 -3.83 -14.67
C SER A 57 7.63 -3.23 -13.81
N MET A 58 6.57 -3.99 -13.52
CA MET A 58 5.50 -3.54 -12.64
C MET A 58 6.01 -3.32 -11.21
N LEU A 59 6.79 -4.25 -10.67
CA LEU A 59 7.39 -4.10 -9.34
C LEU A 59 8.27 -2.84 -9.27
N SER A 60 9.09 -2.59 -10.29
CA SER A 60 9.91 -1.38 -10.37
C SER A 60 9.05 -0.11 -10.33
N VAL A 61 7.96 -0.07 -11.10
CA VAL A 61 7.02 1.07 -11.09
C VAL A 61 6.41 1.26 -9.70
N ARG A 62 5.98 0.18 -9.03
CA ARG A 62 5.36 0.26 -7.70
C ARG A 62 6.34 0.74 -6.63
N LEU A 63 7.58 0.25 -6.66
CA LEU A 63 8.63 0.71 -5.77
C LEU A 63 8.95 2.20 -6.03
N GLN A 64 8.99 2.64 -7.28
CA GLN A 64 9.15 4.06 -7.61
C GLN A 64 7.99 4.89 -7.05
N THR A 65 6.75 4.46 -7.25
CA THR A 65 5.55 5.15 -6.74
C THR A 65 5.56 5.28 -5.22
N LEU A 66 5.85 4.19 -4.50
CA LEU A 66 5.93 4.20 -3.03
C LEU A 66 7.09 5.05 -2.50
N GLN A 67 8.22 5.10 -3.21
CA GLN A 67 9.32 6.00 -2.86
C GLN A 67 8.93 7.47 -3.05
N THR A 68 8.31 7.81 -4.18
CA THR A 68 7.81 9.17 -4.44
C THR A 68 6.76 9.59 -3.40
N ALA A 69 5.93 8.66 -2.94
CA ALA A 69 4.96 8.90 -1.87
C ALA A 69 5.59 8.97 -0.47
N GLY A 70 6.90 8.72 -0.34
CA GLY A 70 7.61 8.74 0.95
C GLY A 70 7.27 7.56 1.88
N ILE A 71 6.66 6.49 1.37
CA ILE A 71 6.25 5.30 2.14
C ILE A 71 7.40 4.31 2.29
N ILE A 72 8.28 4.23 1.28
CA ILE A 72 9.47 3.35 1.33
C ILE A 72 10.72 4.14 0.94
N VAL A 73 11.87 3.60 1.30
CA VAL A 73 13.18 4.10 0.90
C VAL A 73 14.04 2.96 0.35
N LYS A 74 14.91 3.28 -0.61
CA LYS A 74 15.96 2.37 -1.06
C LYS A 74 17.25 2.63 -0.29
N ARG A 75 17.75 1.62 0.40
CA ARG A 75 18.97 1.68 1.21
C ARG A 75 20.24 1.60 0.35
N ALA A 76 21.39 1.87 0.96
CA ALA A 76 22.70 1.80 0.31
C ALA A 76 23.01 0.41 -0.27
N ASP A 77 22.62 -0.66 0.45
CA ASP A 77 22.74 -2.07 0.04
C ASP A 77 21.72 -2.51 -1.02
N LYS A 78 20.95 -1.56 -1.57
CA LYS A 78 19.91 -1.74 -2.59
C LYS A 78 18.65 -2.49 -2.11
N SER A 79 18.53 -2.77 -0.81
CA SER A 79 17.26 -3.21 -0.23
C SER A 79 16.26 -2.05 -0.11
N TYR A 80 14.98 -2.38 0.00
CA TYR A 80 13.89 -1.44 0.23
C TYR A 80 13.36 -1.64 1.64
N GLU A 81 12.99 -0.57 2.30
CA GLU A 81 12.49 -0.56 3.68
C GLU A 81 11.34 0.44 3.81
N LEU A 82 10.40 0.19 4.72
CA LEU A 82 9.39 1.16 5.10
C LEU A 82 10.05 2.39 5.76
N THR A 83 9.61 3.59 5.40
CA THR A 83 9.95 4.81 6.13
C THR A 83 9.11 4.89 7.41
N TYR A 84 9.34 5.91 8.25
CA TYR A 84 8.47 6.16 9.40
C TYR A 84 6.97 6.30 9.02
N PRO A 85 6.57 7.11 8.02
CA PRO A 85 5.19 7.09 7.53
C PRO A 85 4.72 5.73 7.00
N GLY A 86 5.62 4.95 6.38
CA GLY A 86 5.29 3.60 5.91
C GLY A 86 5.02 2.61 7.04
N VAL A 87 5.77 2.69 8.14
CA VAL A 87 5.54 1.87 9.33
C VAL A 87 4.22 2.25 10.01
N GLU A 88 3.92 3.55 10.12
CA GLU A 88 2.63 4.03 10.66
C GLU A 88 1.45 3.57 9.79
N LEU A 89 1.62 3.62 8.47
CA LEU A 89 0.64 3.07 7.54
C LEU A 89 0.48 1.55 7.73
N GLY A 90 1.57 0.82 7.93
CA GLY A 90 1.52 -0.62 8.17
C GLY A 90 0.68 -0.96 9.40
N ARG A 91 0.97 -0.32 10.53
CA ARG A 91 0.18 -0.44 11.77
C ARG A 91 -1.29 -0.12 11.57
N ALA A 92 -1.62 0.89 10.77
CA ALA A 92 -3.01 1.25 10.47
C ALA A 92 -3.75 0.18 9.62
N LEU A 93 -3.00 -0.63 8.87
CA LEU A 93 -3.54 -1.71 8.04
C LEU A 93 -3.61 -3.06 8.79
N GLU A 94 -2.99 -3.22 9.97
CA GLU A 94 -3.08 -4.45 10.79
C GLU A 94 -4.51 -4.97 11.01
N PRO A 95 -5.49 -4.14 11.39
CA PRO A 95 -6.87 -4.61 11.56
C PRO A 95 -7.50 -5.06 10.23
N LEU A 96 -7.12 -4.42 9.11
CA LEU A 96 -7.60 -4.75 7.78
C LEU A 96 -7.05 -6.12 7.33
N TRP A 97 -5.79 -6.40 7.62
CA TRP A 97 -5.16 -7.69 7.34
C TRP A 97 -5.83 -8.84 8.08
N GLY A 98 -6.01 -8.69 9.39
CA GLY A 98 -6.72 -9.70 10.16
C GLY A 98 -8.16 -9.91 9.66
N TRP A 99 -8.84 -8.85 9.21
CA TRP A 99 -10.15 -9.00 8.56
C TRP A 99 -10.06 -9.75 7.23
N ALA A 100 -9.08 -9.43 6.38
CA ALA A 100 -8.91 -10.04 5.07
C ALA A 100 -8.64 -11.55 5.16
N GLU A 101 -7.85 -11.98 6.13
CA GLU A 101 -7.61 -13.40 6.41
C GLU A 101 -8.91 -14.14 6.78
N ARG A 102 -9.67 -13.61 7.74
CA ARG A 102 -10.98 -14.19 8.12
C ARG A 102 -11.98 -14.20 6.97
N TRP A 103 -11.97 -13.16 6.15
CA TRP A 103 -12.83 -13.07 4.98
C TRP A 103 -12.44 -14.08 3.90
N HIS A 104 -11.14 -14.25 3.66
CA HIS A 104 -10.60 -15.27 2.76
C HIS A 104 -11.05 -16.68 3.17
N ASP A 105 -11.04 -16.99 4.47
CA ASP A 105 -11.54 -18.27 4.99
C ASP A 105 -13.06 -18.42 4.81
N THR A 106 -13.81 -17.33 4.88
CA THR A 106 -15.27 -17.32 4.68
C THR A 106 -15.66 -17.62 3.22
N ILE A 107 -14.92 -17.05 2.27
CA ILE A 107 -15.11 -17.34 0.83
C ILE A 107 -14.44 -18.65 0.40
N GLY A 108 -13.48 -19.15 1.20
CA GLY A 108 -12.73 -20.40 1.00
C GLY A 108 -13.28 -21.63 1.73
N GLY A 109 -14.43 -21.54 2.42
CA GLY A 109 -15.11 -22.67 3.08
C GLY A 109 -15.57 -23.79 2.12
N PRO A 110 -15.75 -25.04 2.59
CA PRO A 110 -15.43 -26.27 1.86
C PRO A 110 -16.35 -26.52 0.64
N ALA A 111 -15.92 -26.08 -0.52
CA ALA A 111 -16.47 -26.50 -1.81
C ALA A 111 -15.60 -27.60 -2.44
N ALA A 112 -15.36 -28.72 -1.73
CA ALA A 112 -14.71 -29.90 -2.32
C ALA A 112 -14.89 -31.23 -1.55
N GLU A 113 -15.88 -31.40 -0.67
CA GLU A 113 -16.19 -32.74 -0.14
C GLU A 113 -17.70 -32.96 -0.09
N GLY A 114 -18.17 -33.86 -0.97
CA GLY A 114 -19.49 -34.49 -0.85
C GLY A 114 -20.56 -33.97 -1.80
N SER A 115 -20.62 -34.53 -3.01
CA SER A 115 -21.89 -35.05 -3.54
C SER A 115 -21.63 -36.19 -4.51
N VAL A 116 -22.36 -37.26 -4.19
CA VAL A 116 -22.45 -38.60 -4.76
C VAL A 116 -22.85 -38.59 -6.23
#